data_AF-K0BC11-F1
#
_entry.id   AF-K0BC11-F1
#
_cell.length_a   1.000
_cell.length_b   1.000
_cell.length_c   1.000
_cell.angle_alpha   90.00
_cell.angle_beta   90.00
_cell.angle_gamma   90.00
#
_symmetry.space_group_name_H-M   'P 1'
#
loop_
_entity.id
_entity.type
_entity.pdbx_description
1 polymer ?
#
loop_
_entity_poly.entity_id
_entity_poly.type
_entity_poly.pdbx_seq_one_letter_code
_entity_poly.pdbx_strand_id
1 'polypeptide(L)'
;MFIPPNTASLKSEYAKKIGTYQYLISKIKTLLNEDLLTKEIKIISLTAREKKFDSFYKKIFRYEIEGDYFVKIDDLAGVRIVCVYLEEMEKIRNIIQKNFQIIREKHLNFDNRVDKTGYQSDHYIVKLKKESVTNADKFLHSDIGNCLCEIQVRTALMHSWSSVSHDLFYKKKLVESDFEREMYALSSLFFFADHQFDRYMKIKKAQTKKEKQIPNLEQPLNADSLSAYINYKFDERPEADDSSLIEMIEQLSALGYATLKDIDLIVEKSKSVLEIYEKDNPIRTQTAIKLDGVGALRICVALADYQNKDSSSFYVKDIQKYREFIND
;
A
#
# COMPACT_ATOMS: atom_id res chain seq x y z
N MET A 1 3.16 -46.31 16.79
CA MET A 1 3.58 -45.50 17.95
C MET A 1 4.58 -44.49 17.41
N PHE A 2 4.26 -43.19 17.48
CA PHE A 2 5.18 -42.14 17.04
C PHE A 2 6.44 -42.16 17.91
N ILE A 3 7.61 -42.22 17.29
CA ILE A 3 8.90 -42.18 18.00
C ILE A 3 9.46 -40.76 17.86
N PRO A 4 9.49 -39.98 18.94
CA PRO A 4 9.98 -38.61 18.87
C PRO A 4 11.47 -38.55 18.53
N PRO A 5 11.92 -37.57 17.74
CA PRO A 5 13.33 -37.41 17.44
C PRO A 5 14.14 -37.11 18.70
N ASN A 6 15.39 -37.58 18.72
CA ASN A 6 16.34 -37.18 19.75
C ASN A 6 16.54 -35.65 19.71
N THR A 7 16.16 -34.98 20.79
CA THR A 7 16.14 -33.51 20.86
C THR A 7 17.50 -32.88 20.62
N ALA A 8 18.57 -33.46 21.17
CA ALA A 8 19.93 -32.91 21.03
C ALA A 8 20.43 -33.03 19.59
N SER A 9 20.21 -34.19 18.96
CA SER A 9 20.54 -34.42 17.56
C SER A 9 19.77 -33.47 16.64
N LEU A 10 18.46 -33.35 16.81
CA LEU A 10 17.62 -32.47 16.00
C LEU A 10 17.97 -30.98 16.19
N LYS A 11 18.33 -30.56 17.41
CA LYS A 11 18.79 -29.19 17.69
C LYS A 11 20.10 -28.87 16.97
N SER A 12 21.03 -29.82 16.91
CA SER A 12 22.28 -29.69 16.14
C SER A 12 22.01 -29.59 14.64
N GLU A 13 21.12 -30.43 14.10
CA GLU A 13 20.73 -30.36 12.69
C GLU A 13 20.05 -29.04 12.33
N TYR A 14 19.11 -28.59 13.18
CA TYR A 14 18.44 -27.29 13.03
C TYR A 14 19.46 -26.14 13.00
N ALA A 15 20.44 -26.14 13.91
CA ALA A 15 21.48 -25.11 13.96
C ALA A 15 22.33 -25.05 12.68
N LYS A 16 22.57 -26.19 12.02
CA LYS A 16 23.29 -26.24 10.73
C LYS A 16 22.45 -25.70 9.57
N LYS A 17 21.14 -25.94 9.56
CA LYS A 17 20.25 -25.57 8.45
C LYS A 17 19.66 -24.16 8.58
N ILE A 18 19.50 -23.63 9.79
CA ILE A 18 18.78 -22.37 10.01
C ILE A 18 19.39 -21.17 9.28
N GLY A 19 20.73 -21.14 9.12
CA GLY A 19 21.41 -20.08 8.35
C GLY A 19 20.92 -20.01 6.90
N THR A 20 20.66 -21.15 6.27
CA THR A 20 20.09 -21.22 4.91
C THR A 20 18.67 -20.64 4.86
N TYR A 21 17.84 -20.92 5.86
CA TYR A 21 16.49 -20.34 5.94
C TYR A 21 16.51 -18.84 6.21
N GLN A 22 17.43 -18.35 7.04
CA GLN A 22 17.61 -16.91 7.29
C GLN A 22 18.04 -16.18 6.01
N TYR A 23 18.98 -16.77 5.27
CA TYR A 23 19.40 -16.24 3.98
C TYR A 23 18.27 -16.25 2.94
N LEU A 24 17.54 -17.37 2.84
CA LEU A 24 16.34 -17.49 1.99
C LEU A 24 15.31 -16.40 2.30
N ILE A 25 15.01 -16.18 3.59
CA ILE A 25 14.08 -15.13 4.04
C ILE A 25 14.54 -13.77 3.55
N SER A 26 15.82 -13.43 3.74
CA SER A 26 16.35 -12.14 3.32
C SER A 26 16.21 -11.95 1.81
N LYS A 27 16.58 -12.98 1.02
CA LYS A 27 16.50 -12.95 -0.43
C LYS A 27 15.05 -12.78 -0.92
N ILE A 28 14.12 -13.57 -0.39
CA ILE A 28 12.68 -13.47 -0.74
C ILE A 28 12.15 -12.08 -0.37
N LYS A 29 12.49 -11.57 0.81
CA LYS A 29 12.04 -10.24 1.26
C LYS A 29 12.53 -9.15 0.31
N THR A 30 13.80 -9.20 -0.13
CA THR A 30 14.35 -8.24 -1.10
C THR A 30 13.60 -8.29 -2.43
N LEU A 31 13.45 -9.49 -3.02
CA LEU A 31 12.74 -9.66 -4.30
C LEU A 31 11.30 -9.16 -4.25
N LEU A 32 10.59 -9.46 -3.17
CA LEU A 32 9.23 -8.96 -2.96
C LEU A 32 9.22 -7.43 -2.82
N ASN A 33 10.11 -6.87 -2.01
CA ASN A 33 10.15 -5.43 -1.77
C ASN A 33 10.40 -4.63 -3.06
N GLU A 34 11.33 -5.09 -3.90
CA GLU A 34 11.63 -4.47 -5.20
C GLU A 34 10.37 -4.43 -6.08
N ASP A 35 9.72 -5.57 -6.32
CA ASP A 35 8.53 -5.64 -7.17
C ASP A 35 7.32 -4.88 -6.58
N LEU A 36 7.17 -4.86 -5.24
CA LEU A 36 6.11 -4.10 -4.56
C LEU A 36 6.29 -2.59 -4.76
N LEU A 37 7.53 -2.08 -4.66
CA LEU A 37 7.86 -0.68 -4.89
C LEU A 37 7.68 -0.29 -6.36
N THR A 38 8.22 -1.10 -7.29
CA THR A 38 8.11 -0.83 -8.73
C THR A 38 6.66 -0.80 -9.21
N LYS A 39 5.77 -1.61 -8.62
CA LYS A 39 4.34 -1.63 -8.96
C LYS A 39 3.49 -0.69 -8.10
N GLU A 40 4.11 0.11 -7.25
CA GLU A 40 3.44 1.07 -6.34
C GLU A 40 2.30 0.42 -5.52
N ILE A 41 2.52 -0.82 -5.07
CA ILE A 41 1.51 -1.55 -4.30
C ILE A 41 1.52 -1.02 -2.86
N LYS A 42 0.37 -0.50 -2.43
CA LYS A 42 0.19 0.04 -1.08
C LYS A 42 0.20 -1.09 -0.04
N ILE A 43 1.33 -1.20 0.67
CA ILE A 43 1.48 -2.10 1.80
C ILE A 43 1.64 -1.32 3.11
N ILE A 44 1.16 -1.92 4.20
CA ILE A 44 1.38 -1.43 5.57
C ILE A 44 2.71 -1.98 6.09
N SER A 45 2.99 -3.26 5.83
CA SER A 45 4.24 -3.87 6.27
C SER A 45 4.64 -5.09 5.46
N LEU A 46 5.97 -5.27 5.34
CA LEU A 46 6.62 -6.48 4.85
C LEU A 46 7.55 -6.99 5.95
N THR A 47 7.11 -8.03 6.65
CA THR A 47 7.87 -8.64 7.76
C THR A 47 8.31 -10.05 7.38
N ALA A 48 9.38 -10.52 7.99
CA ALA A 48 9.84 -11.87 7.80
C ALA A 48 10.41 -12.44 9.09
N ARG A 49 10.30 -13.75 9.25
CA ARG A 49 10.71 -14.46 10.45
C ARG A 49 11.14 -15.88 10.13
N GLU A 50 12.13 -16.36 10.87
CA GLU A 50 12.43 -17.78 10.98
C GLU A 50 11.68 -18.41 12.16
N LYS A 51 11.28 -19.67 12.00
CA LYS A 51 10.61 -20.41 13.07
C LYS A 51 11.63 -20.91 14.09
N LYS A 52 11.58 -20.39 15.32
CA LYS A 52 12.46 -20.82 16.43
C LYS A 52 12.35 -22.33 16.70
N PHE A 53 13.46 -22.93 17.16
CA PHE A 53 13.58 -24.37 17.42
C PHE A 53 12.44 -24.93 18.28
N ASP A 54 12.08 -24.28 19.39
CA ASP A 54 11.04 -24.80 20.28
C ASP A 54 9.68 -24.91 19.58
N SER A 55 9.35 -23.94 18.72
CA SER A 55 8.12 -23.95 17.92
C SER A 55 8.18 -24.97 16.79
N PHE A 56 9.35 -25.17 16.18
CA PHE A 56 9.59 -26.23 15.20
C PHE A 56 9.42 -27.62 15.83
N TYR A 57 10.10 -27.86 16.96
CA TYR A 57 10.01 -29.08 17.73
C TYR A 57 8.57 -29.36 18.18
N LYS A 58 7.89 -28.40 18.82
CA LYS A 58 6.47 -28.55 19.20
C LYS A 58 5.56 -28.92 18.02
N LYS A 59 5.84 -28.40 16.82
CA LYS A 59 5.06 -28.70 15.60
C LYS A 59 5.26 -30.15 15.15
N ILE A 60 6.49 -30.68 15.22
CA ILE A 60 6.79 -32.10 14.93
C ILE A 60 5.95 -33.01 15.82
N PHE A 61 5.92 -32.73 17.12
CA PHE A 61 5.17 -33.53 18.09
C PHE A 61 3.67 -33.41 17.90
N ARG A 62 3.16 -32.18 17.75
CA ARG A 62 1.72 -31.92 17.62
C ARG A 62 1.09 -32.62 16.43
N TYR A 63 1.84 -32.76 15.34
CA TYR A 63 1.35 -33.35 14.09
C TYR A 63 1.96 -34.72 13.79
N GLU A 64 2.69 -35.31 14.75
CA GLU A 64 3.36 -36.61 14.62
C GLU A 64 4.11 -36.75 13.28
N ILE A 65 4.84 -35.70 12.91
CA ILE A 65 5.53 -35.63 11.61
C ILE A 65 6.70 -36.60 11.67
N GLU A 66 6.80 -37.52 10.71
CA GLU A 66 7.91 -38.47 10.59
C GLU A 66 8.78 -38.17 9.35
N GLY A 67 10.03 -38.63 9.34
CA GLY A 67 10.95 -38.46 8.20
C GLY A 67 11.68 -37.11 8.18
N ASP A 68 11.90 -36.55 6.99
CA ASP A 68 12.60 -35.26 6.85
C ASP A 68 11.71 -34.07 7.26
N TYR A 69 11.90 -33.61 8.50
CA TYR A 69 11.17 -32.50 9.09
C TYR A 69 11.36 -31.18 8.34
N PHE A 70 12.53 -30.95 7.72
CA PHE A 70 12.85 -29.69 7.06
C PHE A 70 12.16 -29.56 5.70
N VAL A 71 11.80 -30.68 5.09
CA VAL A 71 11.02 -30.70 3.84
C VAL A 71 9.52 -30.71 4.11
N LYS A 72 9.08 -31.27 5.25
CA LYS A 72 7.65 -31.39 5.61
C LYS A 72 7.09 -30.19 6.39
N ILE A 73 7.95 -29.35 6.96
CA ILE A 73 7.54 -28.15 7.70
C ILE A 73 7.77 -26.92 6.83
N ASP A 74 6.70 -26.48 6.20
CA ASP A 74 6.73 -25.42 5.18
C ASP A 74 6.96 -24.00 5.74
N ASP A 75 6.79 -23.80 7.05
CA ASP A 75 6.86 -22.50 7.73
C ASP A 75 8.14 -22.30 8.54
N LEU A 76 9.23 -22.98 8.18
CA LEU A 76 10.57 -22.72 8.73
C LEU A 76 11.09 -21.33 8.35
N ALA A 77 10.87 -20.94 7.09
CA ALA A 77 10.95 -19.57 6.62
C ALA A 77 9.55 -19.00 6.42
N GLY A 78 9.30 -17.79 6.94
CA GLY A 78 8.02 -17.13 6.80
C GLY A 78 8.17 -15.67 6.42
N VAL A 79 7.40 -15.23 5.43
CA VAL A 79 7.25 -13.82 5.03
C VAL A 79 5.79 -13.43 5.18
N ARG A 80 5.53 -12.22 5.64
CA ARG A 80 4.17 -11.68 5.80
C ARG A 80 4.08 -10.32 5.15
N ILE A 81 3.08 -10.18 4.30
CA ILE A 81 2.73 -8.96 3.61
C ILE A 81 1.36 -8.52 4.11
N VAL A 82 1.30 -7.33 4.71
CA VAL A 82 0.05 -6.70 5.14
C VAL A 82 -0.25 -5.56 4.16
N CYS A 83 -1.32 -5.69 3.38
CA CYS A 83 -1.78 -4.67 2.44
C CYS A 83 -2.97 -3.88 3.02
N VAL A 84 -3.31 -2.77 2.35
CA VAL A 84 -4.38 -1.88 2.80
C VAL A 84 -5.76 -2.39 2.36
N TYR A 85 -5.86 -2.89 1.12
CA TYR A 85 -7.10 -3.30 0.47
C TYR A 85 -7.00 -4.72 -0.12
N LEU A 86 -8.16 -5.31 -0.41
CA LEU A 86 -8.26 -6.66 -0.98
C LEU A 86 -7.69 -6.71 -2.42
N GLU A 87 -7.91 -5.68 -3.24
CA GLU A 87 -7.38 -5.62 -4.61
C GLU A 87 -5.85 -5.76 -4.67
N GLU A 88 -5.12 -5.30 -3.64
CA GLU A 88 -3.67 -5.51 -3.60
C GLU A 88 -3.28 -6.96 -3.40
N MET A 89 -4.09 -7.78 -2.72
CA MET A 89 -3.77 -9.20 -2.49
C MET A 89 -3.61 -9.94 -3.82
N GLU A 90 -4.48 -9.67 -4.80
CA GLU A 90 -4.40 -10.25 -6.15
C GLU A 90 -3.12 -9.81 -6.89
N LYS A 91 -2.74 -8.53 -6.76
CA LYS A 91 -1.50 -8.00 -7.35
C LYS A 91 -0.26 -8.63 -6.73
N ILE A 92 -0.29 -8.83 -5.41
CA ILE A 92 0.78 -9.49 -4.66
C ILE A 92 0.88 -10.96 -5.07
N ARG A 93 -0.25 -11.66 -5.24
CA ARG A 93 -0.29 -13.03 -5.77
C ARG A 93 0.43 -13.14 -7.11
N ASN A 94 0.17 -12.20 -8.03
CA ASN A 94 0.84 -12.15 -9.33
C ASN A 94 2.36 -11.93 -9.19
N ILE A 95 2.80 -11.10 -8.24
CA ILE A 95 4.24 -10.94 -7.92
C ILE A 95 4.82 -12.26 -7.39
N ILE A 96 4.12 -12.95 -6.50
CA ILE A 96 4.58 -14.23 -5.95
C ILE A 96 4.72 -15.28 -7.06
N GLN A 97 3.73 -15.41 -7.94
CA GLN A 97 3.75 -16.32 -9.10
C GLN A 97 4.88 -16.00 -10.10
N LYS A 98 5.16 -14.71 -10.30
CA LYS A 98 6.26 -14.25 -11.15
C LYS A 98 7.62 -14.68 -10.59
N ASN A 99 7.86 -14.49 -9.29
CA ASN A 99 9.20 -14.67 -8.70
C ASN A 99 9.47 -16.08 -8.18
N PHE A 100 8.44 -16.83 -7.79
CA PHE A 100 8.62 -18.08 -7.06
C PHE A 100 7.89 -19.24 -7.73
N GLN A 101 8.39 -20.46 -7.49
CA GLN A 101 7.64 -21.66 -7.77
C GLN A 101 6.68 -21.90 -6.61
N ILE A 102 5.38 -21.83 -6.88
CA ILE A 102 4.37 -22.11 -5.87
C ILE A 102 4.14 -23.61 -5.79
N ILE A 103 4.37 -24.17 -4.61
CA ILE A 103 4.20 -25.59 -4.30
C ILE A 103 2.77 -25.87 -3.84
N ARG A 104 2.21 -24.96 -3.04
CA ARG A 104 0.84 -25.05 -2.55
C ARG A 104 0.28 -23.66 -2.27
N GLU A 105 -0.98 -23.46 -2.62
CA GLU A 105 -1.75 -22.28 -2.26
C GLU A 105 -2.88 -22.71 -1.33
N LYS A 106 -3.10 -21.94 -0.27
CA LYS A 106 -4.29 -22.05 0.56
C LYS A 106 -4.94 -20.67 0.56
N HIS A 107 -5.99 -20.56 -0.24
CA HIS A 107 -6.83 -19.38 -0.35
C HIS A 107 -8.00 -19.45 0.62
N LEU A 108 -8.61 -18.28 0.83
CA LEU A 108 -9.97 -18.16 1.33
C LEU A 108 -10.92 -19.08 0.52
N ASN A 109 -11.37 -20.17 1.13
CA ASN A 109 -12.65 -20.75 0.77
C ASN A 109 -13.63 -20.39 1.89
N PHE A 110 -14.63 -19.57 1.55
CA PHE A 110 -15.89 -19.60 2.26
C PHE A 110 -16.48 -21.00 2.00
N ASP A 111 -16.23 -21.93 2.91
CA ASP A 111 -17.13 -23.08 2.99
C ASP A 111 -18.49 -22.50 3.44
N ASN A 112 -19.59 -22.88 2.79
CA ASN A 112 -20.95 -22.37 3.04
C ASN A 112 -21.50 -22.74 4.43
N ARG A 113 -20.63 -23.07 5.39
CA ARG A 113 -21.00 -23.44 6.75
C ARG A 113 -20.87 -22.22 7.65
N VAL A 114 -21.97 -21.94 8.35
CA VAL A 114 -22.15 -20.82 9.27
C VAL A 114 -21.20 -20.88 10.48
N ASP A 115 -20.57 -22.04 10.72
CA ASP A 115 -19.75 -22.35 11.89
C ASP A 115 -18.24 -22.10 11.72
N LYS A 116 -17.78 -21.68 10.53
CA LYS A 116 -16.38 -21.33 10.29
C LYS A 116 -16.32 -20.12 9.39
N THR A 117 -16.16 -18.95 9.97
CA THR A 117 -15.84 -17.79 9.15
C THR A 117 -14.44 -17.96 8.55
N GLY A 118 -14.41 -18.09 7.24
CA GLY A 118 -13.20 -18.26 6.44
C GLY A 118 -12.31 -17.02 6.38
N TYR A 119 -12.51 -16.02 7.25
CA TYR A 119 -11.77 -14.76 7.27
C TYR A 119 -10.33 -14.99 7.75
N GLN A 120 -9.48 -15.46 6.83
CA GLN A 120 -8.09 -15.84 7.06
C GLN A 120 -7.20 -15.22 5.98
N SER A 121 -5.89 -15.21 6.23
CA SER A 121 -4.89 -14.78 5.25
C SER A 121 -4.79 -15.77 4.08
N ASP A 122 -4.32 -15.31 2.92
CA ASP A 122 -3.85 -16.19 1.85
C ASP A 122 -2.46 -16.71 2.18
N HIS A 123 -2.25 -18.02 2.03
CA HIS A 123 -0.97 -18.66 2.31
C HIS A 123 -0.41 -19.28 1.04
N TYR A 124 0.82 -18.91 0.71
CA TYR A 124 1.57 -19.41 -0.44
C TYR A 124 2.80 -20.14 0.07
N ILE A 125 2.86 -21.45 -0.14
CA ILE A 125 4.08 -22.23 0.11
C ILE A 125 4.90 -22.23 -1.16
N VAL A 126 6.10 -21.66 -1.10
CA VAL A 126 6.92 -21.39 -2.27
C VAL A 126 8.35 -21.90 -2.14
N LYS A 127 8.99 -22.07 -3.30
CA LYS A 127 10.44 -22.22 -3.47
C LYS A 127 10.96 -21.16 -4.44
N LEU A 128 12.26 -20.88 -4.36
CA LEU A 128 12.92 -20.13 -5.43
C LEU A 128 12.81 -20.90 -6.75
N LYS A 129 12.54 -20.20 -7.85
CA LYS A 129 12.64 -20.82 -9.18
C LYS A 129 14.09 -21.19 -9.47
N LYS A 130 14.31 -22.27 -10.22
CA LYS A 130 15.67 -22.82 -10.45
C LYS A 130 16.60 -21.79 -11.09
N GLU A 131 16.07 -20.99 -12.01
CA GLU A 131 16.73 -19.91 -12.72
C GLU A 131 17.07 -18.70 -11.82
N SER A 132 16.37 -18.53 -10.70
CA SER A 132 16.62 -17.45 -9.73
C SER A 132 17.69 -17.81 -8.68
N VAL A 133 18.13 -19.08 -8.65
CA VAL A 133 19.18 -19.56 -7.74
C VAL A 133 20.54 -19.44 -8.44
N THR A 134 21.31 -18.45 -8.03
CA THR A 134 22.64 -18.15 -8.58
C THR A 134 23.70 -19.14 -8.11
N ASN A 135 24.89 -19.11 -8.74
CA ASN A 135 26.03 -19.91 -8.28
C ASN A 135 26.53 -19.46 -6.89
N ALA A 136 26.44 -18.17 -6.59
CA ALA A 136 26.78 -17.64 -5.27
C ALA A 136 25.84 -18.18 -4.18
N ASP A 137 24.53 -18.25 -4.48
CA ASP A 137 23.53 -18.84 -3.58
C ASP A 137 23.88 -20.31 -3.28
N LYS A 138 24.22 -21.10 -4.30
CA LYS A 138 24.57 -22.53 -4.13
C LYS A 138 25.90 -22.73 -3.41
N PHE A 139 26.86 -21.82 -3.59
CA PHE A 139 28.14 -21.89 -2.91
C PHE A 139 27.99 -21.63 -1.40
N LEU A 140 27.19 -20.63 -1.02
CA LEU A 140 26.96 -20.29 0.39
C LEU A 140 25.95 -21.23 1.06
N HIS A 141 24.93 -21.65 0.31
CA HIS A 141 23.79 -22.42 0.79
C HIS A 141 23.32 -23.43 -0.27
N SER A 142 24.01 -24.56 -0.37
CA SER A 142 23.79 -25.59 -1.41
C SER A 142 22.34 -26.02 -1.60
N ASP A 143 21.57 -26.08 -0.51
CA ASP A 143 20.20 -26.59 -0.49
C ASP A 143 19.12 -25.49 -0.59
N ILE A 144 19.50 -24.22 -0.77
CA ILE A 144 18.55 -23.09 -0.76
C ILE A 144 17.40 -23.26 -1.77
N GLY A 145 17.68 -23.83 -2.94
CA GLY A 145 16.65 -24.07 -3.98
C GLY A 145 15.59 -25.10 -3.58
N ASN A 146 15.87 -25.94 -2.59
CA ASN A 146 14.94 -26.94 -2.08
C ASN A 146 14.15 -26.48 -0.86
N CYS A 147 14.58 -25.41 -0.21
CA CYS A 147 13.98 -24.88 1.01
C CYS A 147 12.62 -24.23 0.72
N LEU A 148 11.67 -24.49 1.61
CA LEU A 148 10.31 -23.92 1.54
C LEU A 148 10.24 -22.61 2.32
N CYS A 149 9.40 -21.70 1.82
CA CYS A 149 9.00 -20.49 2.52
C CYS A 149 7.48 -20.34 2.47
N GLU A 150 6.86 -20.04 3.60
CA GLU A 150 5.46 -19.65 3.69
C GLU A 150 5.34 -18.13 3.55
N ILE A 151 4.72 -17.65 2.46
CA ILE A 151 4.34 -16.25 2.28
C ILE A 151 2.86 -16.09 2.65
N GLN A 152 2.59 -15.24 3.64
CA GLN A 152 1.24 -14.92 4.11
C GLN A 152 0.84 -13.52 3.63
N VAL A 153 -0.22 -13.42 2.83
CA VAL A 153 -0.75 -12.15 2.33
C VAL A 153 -2.08 -11.86 3.01
N ARG A 154 -2.25 -10.64 3.54
CA ARG A 154 -3.43 -10.28 4.35
C ARG A 154 -3.70 -8.79 4.33
N THR A 155 -4.93 -8.40 4.65
CA THR A 155 -5.28 -7.00 4.99
C THR A 155 -4.92 -6.66 6.44
N ALA A 156 -5.02 -5.38 6.80
CA ALA A 156 -4.87 -4.91 8.18
C ALA A 156 -5.87 -5.58 9.14
N LEU A 157 -7.12 -5.72 8.70
CA LEU A 157 -8.20 -6.32 9.50
C LEU A 157 -7.98 -7.83 9.66
N MET A 158 -7.54 -8.53 8.61
CA MET A 158 -7.15 -9.94 8.70
C MET A 158 -5.96 -10.14 9.64
N HIS A 159 -4.99 -9.21 9.62
CA HIS A 159 -3.86 -9.24 10.54
C HIS A 159 -4.34 -9.14 11.99
N SER A 160 -5.19 -8.14 12.28
CA SER A 160 -5.76 -7.90 13.60
C SER A 160 -6.57 -9.10 14.09
N TRP A 161 -7.46 -9.63 13.23
CA TRP A 161 -8.25 -10.82 13.52
C TRP A 161 -7.38 -12.03 13.81
N SER A 162 -6.33 -12.27 13.03
CA SER A 162 -5.46 -13.44 13.21
C SER A 162 -4.75 -13.44 14.57
N SER A 163 -4.42 -12.25 15.10
CA SER A 163 -3.78 -12.13 16.41
C SER A 163 -4.77 -12.46 17.53
N VAL A 164 -5.99 -11.92 17.46
CA VAL A 164 -7.05 -12.15 18.46
C VAL A 164 -7.55 -13.59 18.42
N SER A 165 -7.93 -14.07 17.23
CA SER A 165 -8.47 -15.42 17.04
C SER A 165 -7.46 -16.50 17.38
N HIS A 166 -6.18 -16.32 17.07
CA HIS A 166 -5.14 -17.27 17.46
C HIS A 166 -5.10 -17.46 18.97
N ASP A 167 -5.09 -16.38 19.75
CA ASP A 167 -5.01 -16.47 21.21
C ASP A 167 -6.28 -17.07 21.82
N LEU A 168 -7.45 -16.71 21.30
CA LEU A 168 -8.75 -17.25 21.72
C LEU A 168 -8.86 -18.75 21.46
N PHE A 169 -8.66 -19.18 20.20
CA PHE A 169 -8.86 -20.58 19.80
C PHE A 169 -7.71 -21.49 20.21
N TYR A 170 -6.51 -20.96 20.45
CA TYR A 170 -5.39 -21.76 20.94
C TYR A 170 -5.53 -22.05 22.44
N LYS A 171 -6.07 -21.11 23.24
CA LYS A 171 -6.34 -21.28 24.67
C LYS A 171 -7.70 -21.93 24.95
N LYS A 172 -8.18 -22.75 24.02
CA LYS A 172 -9.49 -23.45 23.88
C LYS A 172 -10.24 -23.96 25.14
N LYS A 173 -9.65 -23.97 26.32
CA LYS A 173 -10.25 -24.50 27.56
C LYS A 173 -11.26 -23.59 28.26
N LEU A 174 -11.51 -22.35 27.78
CA LEU A 174 -12.23 -21.33 28.57
C LEU A 174 -13.33 -20.57 27.81
N VAL A 175 -13.70 -20.98 26.59
CA VAL A 175 -14.64 -20.19 25.78
C VAL A 175 -16.01 -20.88 25.75
N GLU A 176 -17.02 -20.19 26.26
CA GLU A 176 -18.44 -20.59 26.18
C GLU A 176 -18.94 -20.53 24.73
N SER A 177 -19.86 -21.40 24.35
CA SER A 177 -20.33 -21.54 22.95
C SER A 177 -20.94 -20.25 22.38
N ASP A 178 -21.57 -19.43 23.22
CA ASP A 178 -22.17 -18.17 22.79
C ASP A 178 -21.11 -17.13 22.42
N PHE A 179 -20.01 -17.08 23.17
CA PHE A 179 -18.88 -16.19 22.86
C PHE A 179 -18.17 -16.61 21.57
N GLU A 180 -18.04 -17.91 21.29
CA GLU A 180 -17.50 -18.39 20.02
C GLU A 180 -18.38 -17.92 18.83
N ARG A 181 -19.71 -17.94 19.00
CA ARG A 181 -20.64 -17.41 17.99
C ARG A 181 -20.50 -15.91 17.78
N GLU A 182 -20.32 -15.13 18.84
CA GLU A 182 -20.05 -13.69 18.75
C GLU A 182 -18.73 -13.39 18.02
N MET A 183 -17.69 -14.16 18.30
CA MET A 183 -16.40 -14.05 17.61
C MET A 183 -16.53 -14.36 16.12
N TYR A 184 -17.30 -15.38 15.75
CA TYR A 184 -17.62 -15.62 14.34
C TYR A 184 -18.37 -14.43 13.72
N ALA A 185 -19.39 -13.88 14.38
CA ALA A 185 -20.08 -12.68 13.88
C ALA A 185 -19.12 -11.49 13.69
N LEU A 186 -18.20 -11.26 14.63
CA LEU A 186 -17.20 -10.18 14.53
C LEU A 186 -16.29 -10.33 13.31
N SER A 187 -15.83 -11.55 13.01
CA SER A 187 -15.02 -11.79 11.82
C SER A 187 -15.78 -11.56 10.51
N SER A 188 -17.10 -11.78 10.49
CA SER A 188 -17.95 -11.42 9.35
C SER A 188 -18.04 -9.90 9.18
N LEU A 189 -18.04 -9.13 10.27
CA LEU A 189 -17.99 -7.67 10.21
C LEU A 189 -16.65 -7.17 9.63
N PHE A 190 -15.53 -7.78 10.00
CA PHE A 190 -14.23 -7.45 9.41
C PHE A 190 -14.15 -7.78 7.92
N PHE A 191 -14.68 -8.95 7.53
CA PHE A 191 -14.82 -9.29 6.11
C PHE A 191 -15.62 -8.23 5.36
N PHE A 192 -16.77 -7.83 5.90
CA PHE A 192 -17.60 -6.79 5.27
C PHE A 192 -16.86 -5.45 5.19
N ALA A 193 -16.15 -5.05 6.26
CA ALA A 193 -15.39 -3.81 6.29
C ALA A 193 -14.27 -3.78 5.23
N ASP A 194 -13.50 -4.87 5.08
CA ASP A 194 -12.49 -4.99 4.02
C ASP A 194 -13.10 -4.81 2.61
N HIS A 195 -14.28 -5.40 2.38
CA HIS A 195 -15.01 -5.21 1.12
C HIS A 195 -15.49 -3.77 0.90
N GLN A 196 -15.91 -3.08 1.95
CA GLN A 196 -16.29 -1.65 1.84
C GLN A 196 -15.07 -0.77 1.55
N PHE A 197 -13.93 -1.04 2.18
CA PHE A 197 -12.68 -0.31 1.90
C PHE A 197 -12.21 -0.52 0.46
N ASP A 198 -12.31 -1.75 -0.05
CA ASP A 198 -11.99 -2.07 -1.44
C ASP A 198 -12.94 -1.35 -2.42
N ARG A 199 -14.24 -1.30 -2.11
CA ARG A 199 -15.23 -0.55 -2.89
C ARG A 199 -14.92 0.94 -2.92
N TYR A 200 -14.60 1.54 -1.76
CA TYR A 200 -14.20 2.95 -1.68
C TYR A 200 -12.99 3.23 -2.58
N MET A 201 -11.99 2.37 -2.58
CA MET A 201 -10.82 2.55 -3.45
C MET A 201 -11.13 2.46 -4.93
N LYS A 202 -12.04 1.58 -5.34
CA LYS A 202 -12.51 1.51 -6.72
C LYS A 202 -13.21 2.80 -7.15
N ILE A 203 -14.04 3.37 -6.26
CA ILE A 203 -14.70 4.66 -6.49
C ILE A 203 -13.66 5.78 -6.62
N LYS A 204 -12.73 5.88 -5.68
CA LYS A 204 -11.66 6.89 -5.70
C LYS A 204 -10.83 6.81 -7.00
N LYS A 205 -10.41 5.62 -7.42
CA LYS A 205 -9.68 5.42 -8.69
C LYS A 205 -10.50 5.86 -9.91
N ALA A 206 -11.81 5.59 -9.92
CA ALA A 206 -12.68 6.01 -11.01
C ALA A 206 -12.85 7.53 -11.07
N GLN A 207 -12.91 8.21 -9.91
CA GLN A 207 -12.93 9.68 -9.83
C GLN A 207 -11.63 10.30 -10.32
N THR A 208 -10.47 9.87 -9.80
CA THR A 208 -9.17 10.37 -10.27
C THR A 208 -8.97 10.18 -11.76
N LYS A 209 -9.43 9.06 -12.34
CA LYS A 209 -9.37 8.84 -13.79
C LYS A 209 -10.26 9.80 -14.58
N LYS A 210 -11.41 10.21 -14.03
CA LYS A 210 -12.26 11.25 -14.63
C LYS A 210 -11.62 12.63 -14.50
N GLU A 211 -11.00 12.94 -13.37
CA GLU A 211 -10.31 14.21 -13.13
C GLU A 211 -9.08 14.40 -14.04
N LYS A 212 -8.39 13.32 -14.42
CA LYS A 212 -7.31 13.35 -15.42
C LYS A 212 -7.78 13.48 -16.89
N GLN A 213 -9.08 13.47 -17.16
CA GLN A 213 -9.58 13.88 -18.49
C GLN A 213 -9.51 15.40 -18.59
N ILE A 214 -9.29 15.92 -19.81
CA ILE A 214 -9.27 17.36 -20.08
C ILE A 214 -10.57 17.95 -19.50
N PRO A 215 -10.48 18.84 -18.49
CA PRO A 215 -11.66 19.43 -17.87
C PRO A 215 -12.49 20.15 -18.95
N ASN A 216 -13.80 19.96 -18.94
CA ASN A 216 -14.67 20.76 -19.79
C ASN A 216 -14.63 22.21 -19.29
N LEU A 217 -13.97 23.10 -20.03
CA LEU A 217 -13.76 24.49 -19.60
C LEU A 217 -15.07 25.27 -19.43
N GLU A 218 -16.15 24.85 -20.11
CA GLU A 218 -17.46 25.50 -20.02
C GLU A 218 -18.23 25.13 -18.74
N GLN A 219 -17.70 24.24 -17.90
CA GLN A 219 -18.37 23.83 -16.66
C GLN A 219 -18.29 24.91 -15.57
N PRO A 220 -19.32 25.02 -14.70
CA PRO A 220 -19.30 25.94 -13.57
C PRO A 220 -18.14 25.65 -12.60
N LEU A 221 -17.62 26.70 -11.99
CA LEU A 221 -16.61 26.62 -10.95
C LEU A 221 -17.21 26.03 -9.65
N ASN A 222 -16.65 24.91 -9.19
CA ASN A 222 -16.94 24.27 -7.91
C ASN A 222 -15.72 23.45 -7.44
N ALA A 223 -15.81 22.78 -6.29
CA ALA A 223 -14.70 22.03 -5.72
C ALA A 223 -14.19 20.92 -6.64
N ASP A 224 -15.10 20.10 -7.16
CA ASP A 224 -14.73 18.99 -8.02
C ASP A 224 -14.14 19.48 -9.35
N SER A 225 -14.76 20.50 -9.97
CA SER A 225 -14.29 21.04 -11.26
C SER A 225 -12.96 21.77 -11.13
N LEU A 226 -12.74 22.52 -10.05
CA LEU A 226 -11.48 23.22 -9.80
C LEU A 226 -10.35 22.24 -9.42
N SER A 227 -10.63 21.25 -8.57
CA SER A 227 -9.66 20.20 -8.23
C SER A 227 -9.20 19.46 -9.47
N ALA A 228 -10.14 19.02 -10.32
CA ALA A 228 -9.83 18.37 -11.59
C ALA A 228 -8.98 19.28 -12.50
N TYR A 229 -9.31 20.56 -12.58
CA TYR A 229 -8.58 21.54 -13.39
C TYR A 229 -7.15 21.77 -12.88
N ILE A 230 -6.98 21.97 -11.57
CA ILE A 230 -5.67 22.15 -10.95
C ILE A 230 -4.81 20.91 -11.18
N ASN A 231 -5.36 19.72 -10.93
CA ASN A 231 -4.65 18.46 -11.17
C ASN A 231 -4.27 18.28 -12.65
N TYR A 232 -5.11 18.72 -13.58
CA TYR A 232 -4.81 18.66 -15.01
C TYR A 232 -3.71 19.63 -15.43
N LYS A 233 -3.75 20.90 -14.99
CA LYS A 233 -2.78 21.94 -15.39
C LYS A 233 -1.48 21.91 -14.61
N PHE A 234 -1.52 21.35 -13.41
CA PHE A 234 -0.43 21.37 -12.46
C PHE A 234 -0.05 19.96 -11.94
N ASP A 235 -0.18 18.91 -12.76
CA ASP A 235 0.04 17.48 -12.40
C ASP A 235 1.44 17.18 -11.80
N GLU A 236 2.43 18.05 -11.99
CA GLU A 236 3.77 17.94 -11.38
C GLU A 236 3.89 18.56 -9.97
N ARG A 237 2.80 19.10 -9.42
CA ARG A 237 2.80 19.81 -8.13
C ARG A 237 2.21 18.94 -7.01
N PRO A 238 2.60 19.18 -5.75
CA PRO A 238 1.93 18.57 -4.61
C PRO A 238 0.42 18.82 -4.63
N GLU A 239 -0.37 17.84 -4.19
CA GLU A 239 -1.80 18.02 -3.95
C GLU A 239 -2.02 19.06 -2.85
N ALA A 240 -2.95 19.98 -3.08
CA ALA A 240 -3.40 20.92 -2.06
C ALA A 240 -4.38 20.21 -1.09
N ASP A 241 -4.48 20.68 0.15
CA ASP A 241 -5.48 20.18 1.09
C ASP A 241 -6.89 20.72 0.74
N ASP A 242 -7.92 19.99 1.16
CA ASP A 242 -9.32 20.32 0.87
C ASP A 242 -9.73 21.71 1.38
N SER A 243 -9.15 22.19 2.49
CA SER A 243 -9.49 23.50 3.06
C SER A 243 -8.98 24.63 2.17
N SER A 244 -7.73 24.51 1.70
CA SER A 244 -7.13 25.45 0.75
C SER A 244 -7.91 25.52 -0.57
N LEU A 245 -8.42 24.38 -1.05
CA LEU A 245 -9.25 24.32 -2.25
C LEU A 245 -10.57 25.09 -2.07
N ILE A 246 -11.25 24.90 -0.93
CA ILE A 246 -12.52 25.58 -0.61
C ILE A 246 -12.31 27.09 -0.53
N GLU A 247 -11.29 27.55 0.20
CA GLU A 247 -10.95 28.98 0.28
C GLU A 247 -10.70 29.58 -1.11
N MET A 248 -10.00 28.84 -1.98
CA MET A 248 -9.71 29.32 -3.33
C MET A 248 -10.99 29.51 -4.16
N ILE A 249 -11.97 28.62 -4.02
CA ILE A 249 -13.26 28.72 -4.74
C ILE A 249 -14.04 29.93 -4.26
N GLU A 250 -14.09 30.17 -2.95
CA GLU A 250 -14.76 31.34 -2.39
C GLU A 250 -14.12 32.63 -2.92
N GLN A 251 -12.79 32.69 -2.96
CA GLN A 251 -12.05 33.83 -3.49
C GLN A 251 -12.30 34.05 -4.98
N LEU A 252 -12.22 32.99 -5.80
CA LEU A 252 -12.49 33.07 -7.24
C LEU A 252 -13.94 33.51 -7.53
N SER A 253 -14.89 32.99 -6.76
CA SER A 253 -16.30 33.35 -6.88
C SER A 253 -16.54 34.82 -6.51
N ALA A 254 -15.86 35.32 -5.47
CA ALA A 254 -15.94 36.72 -5.05
C ALA A 254 -15.39 37.70 -6.11
N LEU A 255 -14.36 37.29 -6.87
CA LEU A 255 -13.84 38.05 -8.01
C LEU A 255 -14.76 38.01 -9.24
N GLY A 256 -15.69 37.04 -9.28
CA GLY A 256 -16.70 36.88 -10.32
C GLY A 256 -16.28 35.90 -11.42
N TYR A 257 -15.32 35.01 -11.15
CA TYR A 257 -15.03 33.90 -12.05
C TYR A 257 -16.08 32.81 -11.88
N ALA A 258 -16.80 32.50 -12.96
CA ALA A 258 -17.96 31.61 -12.93
C ALA A 258 -17.66 30.24 -13.56
N THR A 259 -16.68 30.18 -14.46
CA THR A 259 -16.37 28.97 -15.24
C THR A 259 -14.88 28.65 -15.22
N LEU A 260 -14.54 27.39 -15.50
CA LEU A 260 -13.14 27.00 -15.66
C LEU A 260 -12.43 27.69 -16.83
N LYS A 261 -13.17 28.12 -17.86
CA LYS A 261 -12.64 28.89 -18.98
C LYS A 261 -12.04 30.21 -18.54
N ASP A 262 -12.68 30.88 -17.59
CA ASP A 262 -12.18 32.13 -17.02
C ASP A 262 -10.84 31.90 -16.32
N ILE A 263 -10.76 30.80 -15.56
CA ILE A 263 -9.56 30.37 -14.86
C ILE A 263 -8.46 29.96 -15.85
N ASP A 264 -8.81 29.26 -16.92
CA ASP A 264 -7.86 28.79 -17.92
C ASP A 264 -7.17 29.92 -18.66
N LEU A 265 -7.93 30.95 -19.01
CA LEU A 265 -7.39 32.14 -19.63
C LEU A 265 -6.36 32.86 -18.73
N ILE A 266 -6.58 32.85 -17.41
CA ILE A 266 -5.66 33.44 -16.42
C ILE A 266 -4.39 32.61 -16.30
N VAL A 267 -4.54 31.29 -16.18
CA VAL A 267 -3.41 30.38 -16.03
C VAL A 267 -2.52 30.42 -17.27
N GLU A 268 -3.09 30.35 -18.48
CA GLU A 268 -2.32 30.38 -19.72
C GLU A 268 -1.54 31.70 -19.89
N LYS A 269 -2.14 32.84 -19.52
CA LYS A 269 -1.45 34.13 -19.55
C LYS A 269 -0.33 34.27 -18.52
N SER A 270 -0.43 33.58 -17.40
CA SER A 270 0.44 33.81 -16.23
C SER A 270 1.46 32.70 -16.01
N LYS A 271 1.40 31.61 -16.77
CA LYS A 271 2.21 30.40 -16.52
C LYS A 271 3.72 30.64 -16.66
N SER A 272 4.15 31.36 -17.69
CA SER A 272 5.57 31.72 -17.88
C SER A 272 6.09 32.57 -16.72
N VAL A 273 5.26 33.49 -16.23
CA VAL A 273 5.59 34.40 -15.13
C VAL A 273 5.59 33.69 -13.78
N LEU A 274 4.71 32.71 -13.58
CA LEU A 274 4.70 31.84 -12.41
C LEU A 274 6.06 31.14 -12.23
N GLU A 275 6.65 30.61 -13.31
CA GLU A 275 7.97 29.96 -13.26
C GLU A 275 9.08 30.92 -12.84
N ILE A 276 9.03 32.18 -13.29
CA ILE A 276 9.96 33.24 -12.89
C ILE A 276 9.76 33.56 -11.39
N TYR A 277 8.50 33.69 -10.95
CA TYR A 277 8.16 33.98 -9.57
C TYR A 277 8.72 32.92 -8.60
N GLU A 278 8.52 31.63 -8.93
CA GLU A 278 8.97 30.52 -8.09
C GLU A 278 10.50 30.40 -8.05
N LYS A 279 11.19 30.77 -9.13
CA LYS A 279 12.66 30.81 -9.17
C LYS A 279 13.21 31.87 -8.23
N ASP A 280 12.58 33.03 -8.19
CA ASP A 280 12.98 34.14 -7.31
C ASP A 280 12.51 33.94 -5.86
N ASN A 281 11.46 33.13 -5.64
CA ASN A 281 10.89 32.81 -4.33
C ASN A 281 10.83 31.30 -4.07
N PRO A 282 11.98 30.61 -3.95
CA PRO A 282 12.00 29.17 -3.77
C PRO A 282 11.42 28.76 -2.42
N ILE A 283 10.44 27.85 -2.45
CA ILE A 283 9.93 27.20 -1.23
C ILE A 283 10.88 26.07 -0.88
N ARG A 284 11.60 26.21 0.24
CA ARG A 284 12.44 25.14 0.78
C ARG A 284 11.75 24.51 1.99
N THR A 285 10.89 23.52 1.75
CA THR A 285 10.48 22.57 2.78
C THR A 285 11.25 21.26 2.61
N GLN A 286 11.17 20.34 3.59
CA GLN A 286 11.85 19.03 3.51
C GLN A 286 11.34 18.14 2.36
N THR A 287 10.18 18.45 1.76
CA THR A 287 9.45 17.56 0.84
C THR A 287 9.01 18.18 -0.49
N ALA A 288 8.99 19.52 -0.65
CA ALA A 288 8.53 20.18 -1.87
C ALA A 288 9.45 21.32 -2.32
N ILE A 289 9.70 21.37 -3.64
CA ILE A 289 10.51 22.40 -4.33
C ILE A 289 9.63 23.48 -5.00
N LYS A 290 8.35 23.15 -5.25
CA LYS A 290 7.35 24.00 -5.91
C LYS A 290 6.14 24.22 -4.99
N LEU A 291 5.37 25.29 -5.23
CA LEU A 291 4.04 25.49 -4.63
C LEU A 291 3.12 24.30 -4.96
N ASP A 292 2.18 23.99 -4.06
CA ASP A 292 1.05 23.11 -4.39
C ASP A 292 0.17 23.71 -5.50
N GLY A 293 -0.75 22.92 -6.04
CA GLY A 293 -1.60 23.33 -7.14
C GLY A 293 -2.49 24.56 -6.86
N VAL A 294 -3.00 24.70 -5.63
CA VAL A 294 -3.82 25.85 -5.23
C VAL A 294 -2.97 27.10 -5.08
N GLY A 295 -1.79 26.98 -4.46
CA GLY A 295 -0.81 28.05 -4.33
C GLY A 295 -0.36 28.56 -5.69
N ALA A 296 -0.05 27.68 -6.64
CA ALA A 296 0.29 28.06 -8.01
C ALA A 296 -0.83 28.85 -8.70
N LEU A 297 -2.08 28.37 -8.60
CA LEU A 297 -3.23 29.07 -9.16
C LEU A 297 -3.43 30.45 -8.50
N ARG A 298 -3.22 30.53 -7.18
CA ARG A 298 -3.31 31.77 -6.40
C ARG A 298 -2.35 32.84 -6.92
N ILE A 299 -1.12 32.46 -7.27
CA ILE A 299 -0.16 33.36 -7.93
C ILE A 299 -0.67 33.79 -9.30
N CYS A 300 -1.15 32.86 -10.14
CA CYS A 300 -1.68 33.20 -11.47
C CYS A 300 -2.83 34.22 -11.40
N VAL A 301 -3.75 34.06 -10.45
CA VAL A 301 -4.85 35.01 -10.24
C VAL A 301 -4.32 36.38 -9.77
N ALA A 302 -3.39 36.39 -8.80
CA ALA A 302 -2.79 37.64 -8.30
C ALA A 302 -1.96 38.40 -9.35
N LEU A 303 -1.41 37.67 -10.31
CA LEU A 303 -0.71 38.21 -11.48
C LEU A 303 -1.69 38.88 -12.45
N ALA A 304 -2.83 38.24 -12.74
CA ALA A 304 -3.79 38.71 -13.73
C ALA A 304 -4.75 39.81 -13.26
N ASP A 305 -5.23 39.78 -12.01
CA ASP A 305 -6.47 40.51 -11.63
C ASP A 305 -6.27 41.79 -10.78
N TYR A 306 -5.05 42.30 -10.63
CA TYR A 306 -4.80 43.45 -9.76
C TYR A 306 -5.47 44.76 -10.19
N GLN A 307 -5.82 44.91 -11.46
CA GLN A 307 -6.38 46.16 -11.97
C GLN A 307 -7.91 46.28 -11.88
N ASN A 308 -8.66 45.23 -11.56
CA ASN A 308 -10.12 45.30 -11.74
C ASN A 308 -11.03 44.98 -10.55
N LYS A 309 -10.62 44.25 -9.51
CA LYS A 309 -11.41 44.15 -8.26
C LYS A 309 -10.47 43.92 -7.09
N ASP A 310 -10.90 44.31 -5.91
CA ASP A 310 -10.21 44.31 -4.62
C ASP A 310 -9.29 43.09 -4.39
N SER A 311 -8.07 43.13 -4.94
CA SER A 311 -7.08 42.04 -4.94
C SER A 311 -6.33 41.94 -3.61
N SER A 312 -6.78 42.67 -2.59
CA SER A 312 -6.28 42.64 -1.21
C SER A 312 -6.41 41.25 -0.56
N SER A 313 -7.27 40.37 -1.11
CA SER A 313 -7.46 38.98 -0.66
C SER A 313 -6.31 38.03 -1.02
N PHE A 314 -5.45 38.39 -1.98
CA PHE A 314 -4.33 37.58 -2.44
C PHE A 314 -3.00 38.27 -2.15
N TYR A 315 -2.58 38.29 -0.88
CA TYR A 315 -1.25 38.79 -0.55
C TYR A 315 -0.18 37.84 -1.12
N VAL A 316 0.49 38.29 -2.17
CA VAL A 316 1.62 37.61 -2.78
C VAL A 316 2.81 38.55 -2.72
N LYS A 317 3.89 38.08 -2.07
CA LYS A 317 5.09 38.89 -1.83
C LYS A 317 5.70 39.34 -3.15
N ASP A 318 6.06 40.62 -3.25
CA ASP A 318 6.75 41.25 -4.39
C ASP A 318 6.07 41.05 -5.76
N ILE A 319 4.77 40.75 -5.79
CA ILE A 319 4.05 40.36 -7.01
C ILE A 319 4.07 41.44 -8.11
N GLN A 320 4.17 42.71 -7.71
CA GLN A 320 4.23 43.85 -8.64
C GLN A 320 5.42 43.76 -9.61
N LYS A 321 6.58 43.25 -9.14
CA LYS A 321 7.80 43.07 -9.96
C LYS A 321 7.56 42.16 -11.16
N TYR A 322 6.69 41.17 -11.01
CA TYR A 322 6.54 40.09 -11.99
C TYR A 322 5.48 40.40 -13.06
N ARG A 323 4.71 41.48 -12.90
CA ARG A 323 3.59 41.80 -13.80
C ARG A 323 4.02 42.35 -15.16
N GLU A 324 5.17 43.01 -15.21
CA GLU A 324 5.72 43.53 -16.47
C GLU A 324 5.92 42.40 -17.49
N PHE A 325 6.20 41.18 -17.01
CA PHE A 325 6.41 39.99 -17.83
C PHE A 325 5.12 39.32 -18.35
N ILE A 326 3.92 39.83 -18.01
CA ILE A 326 2.64 39.27 -18.50
C ILE A 326 2.24 39.88 -19.87
N ASN A 327 2.76 41.08 -20.19
CA ASN A 327 2.37 41.85 -21.39
C ASN A 327 3.41 41.82 -22.53
N ASP A 328 4.51 41.09 -22.36
CA ASP A 328 5.46 40.70 -23.42
C ASP A 328 5.14 39.28 -23.91
#